data_AF-A0A5A9XPY9-F1
#
_entry.id   AF-A0A5A9XPY9-F1
#
_cell.length_a   1.000
_cell.length_b   1.000
_cell.length_c   1.000
_cell.angle_alpha   90.00
_cell.angle_beta   90.00
_cell.angle_gamma   90.00
#
_symmetry.space_group_name_H-M   'P 1'
#
loop_
_entity.id
_entity.type
_entity.pdbx_description
1 polymer ?
#
loop_
_entity_poly.entity_id
_entity_poly.type
_entity_poly.pdbx_seq_one_letter_code
_entity_poly.pdbx_strand_id
1 'polypeptide(L)'
;MDTTSNHADHCLIFKICARIEAQTAELYHYYSELFRENHDAAQLWHKTALEEENHLRQFELADRLYRNVDFVVAIDPERAERVCHKLGMLLSHVRQQPPDLETALSRAIEMEESLADLHMESVVRFADGSIQKIFKAMMRFDQEHVQLLKRFLTDVTQSRTDRDG
;
A
#
# COMPACT_ATOMS: atom_id res chain seq x y z
N MET A 1 -31.89 0.50 -19.02
CA MET A 1 -30.81 1.29 -18.39
C MET A 1 -31.22 1.50 -16.96
N ASP A 2 -30.86 0.55 -16.09
CA ASP A 2 -31.02 0.71 -14.64
C ASP A 2 -29.70 1.24 -14.10
N THR A 3 -29.64 2.54 -13.86
CA THR A 3 -28.63 3.17 -13.01
C THR A 3 -29.13 3.16 -11.58
N THR A 4 -29.19 1.97 -10.98
CA THR A 4 -29.28 1.84 -9.53
C THR A 4 -27.87 2.08 -8.99
N SER A 5 -27.55 3.36 -8.73
CA SER A 5 -26.41 3.76 -7.90
C SER A 5 -26.62 3.14 -6.53
N ASN A 6 -25.95 2.03 -6.27
CA ASN A 6 -26.08 1.30 -5.03
C ASN A 6 -25.14 1.96 -4.01
N HIS A 7 -25.69 2.79 -3.12
CA HIS A 7 -25.00 3.41 -1.98
C HIS A 7 -24.06 2.43 -1.22
N ALA A 8 -24.36 1.13 -1.25
CA ALA A 8 -23.57 0.08 -0.61
C ALA A 8 -22.18 -0.16 -1.23
N ASP A 9 -22.01 0.05 -2.54
CA ASP A 9 -20.76 -0.29 -3.26
C ASP A 9 -19.69 0.80 -3.10
N HIS A 10 -20.11 2.03 -2.77
CA HIS A 10 -19.25 3.21 -2.75
C HIS A 10 -18.46 3.34 -1.45
N CYS A 11 -19.06 2.90 -0.35
CA CYS A 11 -18.41 2.76 0.97
C CYS A 11 -17.44 1.58 1.01
N LEU A 12 -17.50 0.67 0.04
CA LEU A 12 -16.68 -0.54 0.05
C LEU A 12 -15.23 -0.24 -0.33
N ILE A 13 -14.99 0.65 -1.30
CA ILE A 13 -13.63 0.90 -1.80
C ILE A 13 -12.72 1.56 -0.75
N PHE A 14 -13.19 2.58 -0.03
CA PHE A 14 -12.39 3.20 1.03
C PHE A 14 -12.06 2.22 2.15
N LYS A 15 -12.98 1.32 2.49
CA LYS A 15 -12.74 0.25 3.47
C LYS A 15 -11.74 -0.79 2.96
N ILE A 16 -11.80 -1.13 1.67
CA ILE A 16 -10.81 -2.05 1.08
C ILE A 16 -9.44 -1.39 1.06
N CYS A 17 -9.31 -0.14 0.62
CA CYS A 17 -8.05 0.60 0.64
C CYS A 17 -7.52 0.73 2.07
N ALA A 18 -8.35 1.10 3.04
CA ALA A 18 -7.98 1.10 4.46
C ALA A 18 -7.41 -0.26 4.92
N ARG A 19 -8.07 -1.37 4.54
CA ARG A 19 -7.56 -2.72 4.86
C ARG A 19 -6.23 -3.03 4.19
N ILE A 20 -6.04 -2.58 2.96
CA ILE A 20 -4.76 -2.72 2.24
C ILE A 20 -3.68 -1.99 3.03
N GLU A 21 -3.86 -0.70 3.34
CA GLU A 21 -2.84 0.08 4.06
C GLU A 21 -2.55 -0.47 5.46
N ALA A 22 -3.57 -1.00 6.14
CA ALA A 22 -3.39 -1.68 7.41
C ALA A 22 -2.51 -2.93 7.28
N GLN A 23 -2.72 -3.74 6.25
CA GLN A 23 -1.92 -4.95 6.01
C GLN A 23 -0.50 -4.60 5.54
N THR A 24 -0.33 -3.52 4.78
CA THR A 24 0.98 -2.98 4.37
C THR A 24 1.76 -2.51 5.59
N ALA A 25 1.13 -1.72 6.47
CA ALA A 25 1.72 -1.30 7.74
C ALA A 25 2.14 -2.49 8.61
N GLU A 26 1.29 -3.51 8.71
CA GLU A 26 1.59 -4.73 9.47
C GLU A 26 2.80 -5.49 8.89
N LEU A 27 2.90 -5.57 7.56
CA LEU A 27 4.05 -6.17 6.88
C LEU A 27 5.34 -5.40 7.18
N TYR A 28 5.29 -4.07 7.16
CA TYR A 28 6.47 -3.23 7.40
C TYR A 28 6.88 -3.20 8.87
N HIS A 29 5.95 -3.24 9.82
CA HIS A 29 6.30 -3.47 11.22
C HIS A 29 6.96 -4.84 11.42
N TYR A 30 6.47 -5.88 10.73
CA TYR A 30 7.09 -7.20 10.78
C TYR A 30 8.52 -7.18 10.21
N TYR A 31 8.75 -6.53 9.07
CA TYR A 31 10.10 -6.39 8.50
C TYR A 31 11.03 -5.55 9.38
N SER A 32 10.51 -4.52 10.04
CA SER A 32 11.29 -3.73 10.99
C SER A 32 11.86 -4.60 12.11
N GLU A 33 11.04 -5.48 12.70
CA GLU A 33 11.48 -6.41 13.73
C GLU A 33 12.39 -7.51 13.16
N LEU A 34 12.04 -8.08 11.99
CA LEU A 34 12.81 -9.15 11.35
C LEU A 34 14.25 -8.71 11.06
N PHE A 35 14.45 -7.45 10.66
CA PHE A 35 15.74 -6.89 10.31
C PHE A 35 16.31 -5.95 11.38
N ARG A 36 15.86 -6.07 12.64
CA ARG A 36 16.27 -5.20 13.76
C ARG A 36 17.78 -5.04 13.97
N GLU A 37 18.57 -6.06 13.61
CA GLU A 37 20.04 -6.05 13.73
C GLU A 37 20.71 -5.20 12.64
N ASN A 38 20.00 -4.90 11.54
CA ASN A 38 20.36 -3.88 10.57
C ASN A 38 19.56 -2.61 10.88
N HIS A 39 20.15 -1.70 11.67
CA HIS A 39 19.48 -0.50 12.15
C HIS A 39 18.87 0.37 11.04
N ASP A 40 19.57 0.54 9.92
CA ASP A 40 19.08 1.36 8.81
C ASP A 40 17.84 0.72 8.16
N ALA A 41 17.87 -0.60 7.95
CA ALA A 41 16.73 -1.34 7.42
C ALA A 41 15.54 -1.30 8.41
N ALA A 42 15.79 -1.54 9.68
CA ALA A 42 14.76 -1.53 10.72
C ALA A 42 14.07 -0.15 10.82
N GLN A 43 14.86 0.93 10.76
CA GLN A 43 14.36 2.30 10.80
C GLN A 43 13.56 2.65 9.54
N LEU A 44 14.06 2.25 8.36
CA LEU A 44 13.37 2.41 7.09
C LEU A 44 11.97 1.78 7.16
N TRP A 45 11.90 0.49 7.49
CA TRP A 45 10.64 -0.24 7.57
C TRP A 45 9.69 0.34 8.62
N HIS A 46 10.21 0.71 9.80
CA HIS A 46 9.38 1.31 10.84
C HIS A 46 8.76 2.63 10.38
N LYS A 47 9.57 3.49 9.76
CA LYS A 47 9.09 4.77 9.25
C LYS A 47 8.00 4.57 8.19
N THR A 48 8.23 3.70 7.21
CA THR A 48 7.24 3.40 6.17
C THR A 48 5.96 2.82 6.77
N ALA A 49 6.05 1.94 7.77
CA ALA A 49 4.87 1.42 8.47
C ALA A 49 4.01 2.52 9.12
N LEU A 50 4.65 3.53 9.74
CA LEU A 50 3.93 4.66 10.33
C LEU A 50 3.28 5.56 9.27
N GLU A 51 3.88 5.68 8.09
CA GLU A 51 3.30 6.39 6.95
C GLU A 51 2.07 5.64 6.43
N GLU A 52 2.11 4.30 6.33
CA GLU A 52 0.94 3.48 5.98
C GLU A 52 -0.20 3.55 6.99
N GLU A 53 0.11 3.60 8.29
CA GLU A 53 -0.91 3.85 9.30
C GLU A 53 -1.58 5.22 9.12
N ASN A 54 -0.84 6.22 8.63
CA ASN A 54 -1.40 7.52 8.32
C ASN A 54 -2.27 7.48 7.05
N HIS A 55 -1.92 6.67 6.04
CA HIS A 55 -2.75 6.42 4.86
C HIS A 55 -4.07 5.73 5.22
N LEU A 56 -4.00 4.68 6.05
CA LEU A 56 -5.16 4.02 6.65
C LEU A 56 -6.12 5.04 7.28
N ARG A 57 -5.61 5.92 8.16
CA ARG A 57 -6.42 6.94 8.84
C ARG A 57 -7.07 7.93 7.85
N GLN A 58 -6.40 8.25 6.75
CA GLN A 58 -6.97 9.09 5.69
C GLN A 58 -8.13 8.40 4.97
N PHE A 59 -8.01 7.10 4.67
CA PHE A 59 -9.12 6.32 4.09
C PHE A 59 -10.29 6.13 5.05
N GLU A 60 -10.04 5.90 6.34
CA GLU A 60 -11.09 5.83 7.37
C GLU A 60 -11.84 7.16 7.54
N LEU A 61 -11.12 8.29 7.41
CA LEU A 61 -11.75 9.60 7.40
C LEU A 61 -12.58 9.80 6.14
N ALA A 62 -12.06 9.43 4.97
CA ALA A 62 -12.79 9.49 3.70
C ALA A 62 -14.08 8.66 3.76
N ASP A 63 -14.01 7.40 4.24
CA ASP A 63 -15.19 6.55 4.43
C ASP A 63 -16.25 7.24 5.29
N ARG A 64 -15.87 7.89 6.39
CA ARG A 64 -16.81 8.60 7.27
C ARG A 64 -17.43 9.83 6.60
N LEU A 65 -16.64 10.60 5.85
CA LEU A 65 -17.10 11.83 5.18
C LEU A 65 -18.05 11.53 4.02
N TYR A 66 -17.78 10.46 3.27
CA TYR A 66 -18.50 10.14 2.04
C TYR A 66 -19.56 9.04 2.20
N ARG A 67 -19.73 8.47 3.41
CA ARG A 67 -20.66 7.36 3.70
C ARG A 67 -22.09 7.56 3.21
N ASN A 68 -22.58 8.81 3.26
CA ASN A 68 -23.95 9.17 2.91
C ASN A 68 -24.02 10.11 1.69
N VAL A 69 -22.95 10.13 0.89
CA VAL A 69 -22.86 10.97 -0.31
C VAL A 69 -22.99 10.06 -1.54
N ASP A 70 -23.89 10.43 -2.45
CA ASP A 70 -23.96 9.82 -3.77
C ASP A 70 -22.80 10.32 -4.63
N PHE A 71 -21.91 9.43 -5.06
CA PHE A 71 -20.86 9.73 -6.04
C PHE A 71 -20.67 8.54 -6.96
N VAL A 72 -20.61 8.72 -8.28
CA VAL A 72 -20.44 7.57 -9.19
C VAL A 72 -19.05 6.96 -8.99
N VAL A 73 -19.01 5.67 -8.62
CA VAL A 73 -17.78 4.88 -8.52
C VAL A 73 -17.69 3.98 -9.74
N ALA A 74 -16.80 4.29 -10.68
CA ALA A 74 -16.53 3.41 -11.81
C ALA A 74 -15.37 2.42 -11.53
N ILE A 75 -15.14 2.09 -10.25
CA ILE A 75 -14.10 1.15 -9.83
C ILE A 75 -14.65 -0.27 -9.78
N ASP A 76 -13.82 -1.23 -10.18
CA ASP A 76 -14.03 -2.66 -9.94
C ASP A 76 -13.59 -2.99 -8.49
N PRO A 77 -14.53 -3.07 -7.52
CA PRO A 77 -14.18 -3.41 -6.14
C PRO A 77 -13.54 -4.79 -6.02
N GLU A 78 -13.85 -5.73 -6.93
CA GLU A 78 -13.27 -7.07 -6.89
C GLU A 78 -11.75 -7.03 -7.11
N ARG A 79 -11.23 -6.09 -7.90
CA ARG A 79 -9.79 -5.93 -8.07
C ARG A 79 -9.11 -5.51 -6.78
N ALA A 80 -9.66 -4.51 -6.09
CA ALA A 80 -9.13 -4.05 -4.82
C ALA A 80 -9.19 -5.18 -3.77
N GLU A 81 -10.27 -5.97 -3.75
CA GLU A 81 -10.37 -7.16 -2.90
C GLU A 81 -9.32 -8.22 -3.24
N ARG A 82 -9.04 -8.46 -4.53
CA ARG A 82 -7.98 -9.39 -4.95
C ARG A 82 -6.60 -8.92 -4.46
N VAL A 83 -6.32 -7.61 -4.50
CA VAL A 83 -5.07 -7.05 -3.95
C VAL A 83 -5.01 -7.27 -2.43
N CYS A 84 -6.06 -6.90 -1.70
CA CYS A 84 -6.16 -7.10 -0.26
C CYS A 84 -5.98 -8.59 0.14
N HIS A 85 -6.58 -9.51 -0.61
CA HIS A 85 -6.43 -10.94 -0.37
C HIS A 85 -4.99 -11.42 -0.63
N LYS A 86 -4.38 -11.02 -1.75
CA LYS A 86 -2.98 -11.35 -2.07
C LYS A 86 -2.02 -10.83 -1.00
N LEU A 87 -2.26 -9.63 -0.48
CA LEU A 87 -1.45 -9.04 0.58
C LEU A 87 -1.56 -9.82 1.89
N GLY A 88 -2.76 -10.25 2.26
CA GLY A 88 -2.97 -11.13 3.42
C GLY A 88 -2.27 -12.49 3.29
N MET A 89 -2.28 -13.07 2.09
CA MET A 89 -1.54 -14.30 1.77
C MET A 89 -0.03 -14.08 1.85
N LEU A 90 0.48 -12.97 1.32
CA LEU A 90 1.90 -12.60 1.40
C LEU A 90 2.34 -12.47 2.86
N LEU A 91 1.59 -11.72 3.67
CA LEU A 91 1.88 -11.53 5.10
C LEU A 91 1.94 -12.87 5.85
N SER A 92 1.00 -13.77 5.57
CA SER A 92 0.99 -15.12 6.14
C SER A 92 2.21 -15.93 5.72
N HIS A 93 2.59 -15.83 4.44
CA HIS A 93 3.74 -16.54 3.90
C HIS A 93 5.07 -16.03 4.48
N VAL A 94 5.29 -14.71 4.56
CA VAL A 94 6.56 -14.15 5.09
C VAL A 94 6.74 -14.42 6.59
N ARG A 95 5.66 -14.63 7.34
CA ARG A 95 5.71 -15.07 8.74
C ARG A 95 6.14 -16.52 8.89
N GLN A 96 5.77 -17.37 7.93
CA GLN A 96 6.15 -18.79 7.93
C GLN A 96 7.54 -19.01 7.33
N GLN A 97 7.89 -18.21 6.32
CA GLN A 97 9.17 -18.27 5.61
C GLN A 97 9.72 -16.85 5.50
N PRO A 98 10.42 -16.37 6.54
CA PRO A 98 10.99 -15.03 6.54
C PRO A 98 11.99 -14.86 5.39
N PRO A 99 11.82 -13.85 4.52
CA PRO A 99 12.76 -13.59 3.44
C PRO A 99 14.07 -12.98 3.96
N ASP A 100 15.13 -13.05 3.15
CA ASP A 100 16.29 -12.17 3.35
C ASP A 100 15.95 -10.71 3.01
N LEU A 101 16.84 -9.78 3.36
CA LEU A 101 16.62 -8.35 3.20
C LEU A 101 16.43 -7.94 1.73
N GLU A 102 17.23 -8.50 0.82
CA GLU A 102 17.16 -8.19 -0.62
C GLU A 102 15.82 -8.63 -1.22
N THR A 103 15.37 -9.83 -0.86
CA THR A 103 14.08 -10.39 -1.25
C THR A 103 12.93 -9.59 -0.64
N ALA A 104 13.04 -9.18 0.62
CA ALA A 104 12.02 -8.35 1.28
C ALA A 104 11.86 -6.99 0.60
N LEU A 105 12.97 -6.31 0.29
CA LEU A 105 12.98 -5.04 -0.44
C LEU A 105 12.38 -5.18 -1.84
N SER A 106 12.79 -6.20 -2.59
CA SER A 106 12.29 -6.44 -3.95
C SER A 106 10.78 -6.68 -3.95
N ARG A 107 10.28 -7.53 -3.04
CA ARG A 107 8.84 -7.80 -2.90
C ARG A 107 8.05 -6.56 -2.45
N ALA A 108 8.62 -5.76 -1.56
CA ALA A 108 7.99 -4.51 -1.13
C ALA A 108 7.88 -3.51 -2.29
N ILE A 109 8.92 -3.38 -3.13
CA ILE A 109 8.90 -2.51 -4.32
C ILE A 109 7.79 -2.94 -5.27
N GLU A 110 7.70 -4.23 -5.62
CA GLU A 110 6.65 -4.74 -6.51
C GLU A 110 5.24 -4.49 -5.96
N MET A 111 5.09 -4.60 -4.65
CA MET A 111 3.84 -4.32 -3.95
C MET A 111 3.48 -2.84 -4.05
N GLU A 112 4.39 -1.94 -3.70
CA GLU A 112 4.16 -0.48 -3.74
C GLU A 112 3.87 0.01 -5.17
N GLU A 113 4.54 -0.55 -6.19
CA GLU A 113 4.21 -0.26 -7.59
C GLU A 113 2.78 -0.70 -7.93
N SER A 114 2.36 -1.87 -7.44
CA SER A 114 1.00 -2.37 -7.65
C SER A 114 -0.06 -1.54 -6.93
N LEU A 115 0.27 -0.97 -5.75
CA LEU A 115 -0.60 -0.08 -4.98
C LEU A 115 -0.73 1.28 -5.67
N ALA A 116 0.39 1.85 -6.15
CA ALA A 116 0.38 3.09 -6.91
C ALA A 116 -0.51 2.99 -8.16
N ASP A 117 -0.44 1.86 -8.87
CA ASP A 117 -1.28 1.59 -10.04
C ASP A 117 -2.77 1.46 -9.67
N LEU A 118 -3.09 0.78 -8.57
CA LEU A 118 -4.45 0.67 -8.05
C LEU A 118 -5.04 2.05 -7.72
N HIS A 119 -4.27 2.90 -7.04
CA HIS A 119 -4.70 4.25 -6.68
C HIS A 119 -4.83 5.15 -7.92
N MET A 120 -3.92 5.05 -8.89
CA MET A 120 -4.00 5.79 -10.15
C MET A 120 -5.25 5.44 -10.97
N GLU A 121 -5.56 4.16 -11.13
CA GLU A 121 -6.78 3.74 -11.81
C GLU A 121 -8.03 4.25 -11.10
N SER A 122 -7.99 4.28 -9.77
CA SER A 122 -9.07 4.81 -8.95
C SER A 122 -9.30 6.30 -9.26
N VAL A 123 -8.24 7.11 -9.40
CA VAL A 123 -8.32 8.52 -9.82
C VAL A 123 -9.05 8.68 -11.16
N VAL A 124 -8.76 7.84 -12.16
CA VAL A 124 -9.38 7.93 -13.49
C VAL A 124 -10.89 7.66 -13.45
N ARG A 125 -11.33 6.88 -12.47
CA ARG A 125 -12.70 6.33 -12.38
C ARG A 125 -13.65 7.13 -11.50
N PHE A 126 -13.14 8.01 -10.63
CA PHE A 126 -13.99 8.90 -9.83
C PHE A 126 -14.30 10.19 -10.58
N ALA A 127 -15.56 10.61 -10.57
CA ALA A 127 -15.97 11.93 -11.07
C ALA A 127 -15.73 13.06 -10.05
N ASP A 128 -15.73 12.73 -8.75
CA ASP A 128 -15.56 13.71 -7.68
C ASP A 128 -14.09 14.13 -7.52
N GLY A 129 -13.83 15.43 -7.74
CA GLY A 129 -12.47 15.98 -7.69
C GLY A 129 -11.82 15.98 -6.31
N SER A 130 -12.58 15.86 -5.22
CA SER A 130 -12.06 15.74 -3.86
C SER A 130 -11.60 14.31 -3.58
N ILE A 131 -12.38 13.31 -4.01
CA ILE A 131 -11.97 11.90 -3.94
C ILE A 131 -10.73 11.64 -4.80
N GLN A 132 -10.68 12.20 -6.01
CA GLN A 132 -9.49 12.14 -6.85
C GLN A 132 -8.23 12.69 -6.16
N LYS A 133 -8.36 13.75 -5.34
CA LYS A 133 -7.20 14.30 -4.61
C LYS A 133 -6.67 13.33 -3.57
N ILE A 134 -7.53 12.59 -2.89
CA ILE A 134 -7.13 11.57 -1.91
C ILE A 134 -6.31 10.50 -2.62
N PHE A 135 -6.85 9.89 -3.69
CA PHE A 135 -6.14 8.83 -4.42
C PHE A 135 -4.86 9.32 -5.13
N LYS A 136 -4.83 10.56 -5.63
CA LYS A 136 -3.59 11.15 -6.17
C LYS A 136 -2.51 11.32 -5.10
N ALA A 137 -2.91 11.67 -3.87
CA ALA A 137 -1.98 11.77 -2.76
C ALA A 137 -1.43 10.39 -2.38
N MET A 138 -2.29 9.38 -2.26
CA MET A 138 -1.88 8.00 -1.95
C MET A 138 -0.91 7.46 -3.00
N MET A 139 -1.26 7.54 -4.29
CA MET A 139 -0.36 7.16 -5.39
C MET A 139 1.01 7.83 -5.29
N ARG A 140 1.06 9.11 -4.91
CA ARG A 140 2.32 9.83 -4.77
C ARG A 140 3.14 9.31 -3.59
N PHE A 141 2.50 8.99 -2.46
CA PHE A 141 3.20 8.43 -1.31
C PHE A 141 3.80 7.06 -1.64
N ASP A 142 3.04 6.15 -2.26
CA ASP A 142 3.55 4.84 -2.72
C ASP A 142 4.75 5.01 -3.67
N GLN A 143 4.69 5.98 -4.59
CA GLN A 143 5.82 6.29 -5.48
C GLN A 143 7.06 6.82 -4.73
N GLU A 144 6.86 7.59 -3.66
CA GLU A 144 7.94 8.04 -2.78
C GLU A 144 8.54 6.85 -2.02
N HIS A 145 7.73 5.87 -1.59
CA HIS A 145 8.18 4.62 -0.99
C HIS A 145 8.96 3.75 -1.96
N VAL A 146 8.47 3.53 -3.18
CA VAL A 146 9.19 2.82 -4.25
C VAL A 146 10.59 3.41 -4.46
N GLN A 147 10.70 4.74 -4.53
CA GLN A 147 12.00 5.40 -4.72
C GLN A 147 12.92 5.17 -3.53
N LEU A 148 12.41 5.27 -2.31
CA LEU A 148 13.19 5.05 -1.09
C LEU A 148 13.69 3.61 -1.00
N LEU A 149 12.82 2.63 -1.24
CA LEU A 149 13.15 1.21 -1.22
C LEU A 149 14.16 0.83 -2.31
N LYS A 150 14.01 1.36 -3.54
CA LYS A 150 14.97 1.13 -4.63
C LYS A 150 16.36 1.68 -4.33
N ARG A 151 16.44 2.87 -3.71
CA ARG A 151 17.71 3.44 -3.28
C ARG A 151 18.38 2.54 -2.24
N PHE A 152 17.64 2.14 -1.21
CA PHE A 152 18.17 1.27 -0.17
C PHE A 152 18.62 -0.10 -0.69
N LEU A 153 17.85 -0.70 -1.62
CA LEU A 153 18.24 -1.94 -2.29
C LEU A 153 19.55 -1.79 -3.09
N THR A 154 19.74 -0.64 -3.75
CA THR A 154 20.98 -0.34 -4.46
C THR A 154 22.17 -0.26 -3.49
N ASP A 155 22.00 0.41 -2.34
CA ASP A 155 23.05 0.53 -1.33
C ASP A 155 23.42 -0.84 -0.71
N VAL A 156 22.42 -1.68 -0.43
CA VAL A 156 22.59 -3.05 0.09
C VAL A 156 23.34 -3.94 -0.91
N THR A 157 22.98 -3.86 -2.20
CA THR A 157 23.61 -4.70 -3.23
C THR A 157 25.05 -4.28 -3.53
N GLN A 158 25.34 -2.97 -3.56
CA GLN A 158 26.71 -2.45 -3.71
C GLN A 158 27.59 -2.79 -2.50
N SER A 159 27.07 -2.67 -1.28
CA SER A 159 27.80 -3.01 -0.05
C SER A 159 28.15 -4.50 0.06
N ARG A 160 27.47 -5.37 -0.69
CA ARG A 160 27.80 -6.81 -0.79
C ARG A 160 28.91 -7.04 -1.81
N THR A 161 28.83 -6.42 -2.98
CA THR A 161 29.86 -6.58 -4.02
C THR A 161 31.24 -6.10 -3.57
N ASP A 162 31.30 -5.08 -2.71
CA ASP A 162 32.57 -4.55 -2.18
C ASP A 162 33.19 -5.42 -1.06
N ARG A 163 32.42 -6.34 -0.45
CA ARG A 163 32.94 -7.28 0.57
C ARG A 163 33.42 -8.61 0.00
N ASP A 164 32.92 -8.97 -1.18
CA ASP A 164 33.21 -10.24 -1.86
C ASP A 164 34.35 -10.11 -2.91
N GLY A 165 34.89 -8.90 -3.13
CA GLY A 165 36.00 -8.60 -4.04
C GLY A 165 37.31 -8.27 -3.32
#